data_AF-A0A9D7J8C8-F1
#
_entry.id   AF-A0A9D7J8C8-F1
#
_cell.length_a   1.000
_cell.length_b   1.000
_cell.length_c   1.000
_cell.angle_alpha   90.00
_cell.angle_beta   90.00
_cell.angle_gamma   90.00
#
_symmetry.space_group_name_H-M   'P 1'
#
loop_
_entity.id
_entity.type
_entity.pdbx_description
1 polymer ?
#
loop_
_entity_poly.entity_id
_entity_poly.type
_entity_poly.pdbx_seq_one_letter_code
_entity_poly.pdbx_strand_id
1 'polypeptide(L)'
;MTKPEAEQIASAMTMIRPDWLRVSLLTILAKHQHRPARDVMLALVWIAYDPDTQAPGRINADGPWWQAGRLAATETDARPAYLTAARCGRHGDTEPCLHCQREDRGPVANLDTIRRLRAEARTQHTEGDPA
;
A
#
# COMPACT_ATOMS: atom_id res chain seq x y z
N MET A 1 3.08 13.06 -13.90
CA MET A 1 2.77 11.71 -14.40
C MET A 1 3.77 11.29 -15.48
N THR A 2 4.29 10.07 -15.40
CA THR A 2 5.22 9.47 -16.35
C THR A 2 4.50 8.84 -17.54
N LYS A 3 5.23 8.54 -18.62
CA LYS A 3 4.65 7.86 -19.81
C LYS A 3 4.04 6.49 -19.48
N PRO A 4 4.70 5.59 -18.72
CA PRO A 4 4.09 4.32 -18.32
C PRO A 4 2.80 4.49 -17.52
N GLU A 5 2.73 5.47 -16.61
CA GLU A 5 1.51 5.77 -15.86
C GLU A 5 0.36 6.20 -16.79
N ALA A 6 0.65 7.06 -17.78
CA ALA A 6 -0.35 7.46 -18.76
C ALA A 6 -0.88 6.27 -19.59
N GLU A 7 0.00 5.35 -19.97
CA GLU A 7 -0.39 4.13 -20.70
C GLU A 7 -1.24 3.18 -19.85
N GLN A 8 -0.93 3.07 -18.55
CA GLN A 8 -1.73 2.29 -17.60
C GLN A 8 -3.12 2.90 -17.42
N ILE A 9 -3.21 4.22 -17.20
CA ILE A 9 -4.49 4.94 -17.08
C ILE A 9 -5.31 4.77 -18.36
N ALA A 10 -4.72 4.96 -19.54
CA ALA A 10 -5.43 4.82 -20.80
C ALA A 10 -5.98 3.38 -20.99
N SER A 11 -5.19 2.37 -20.61
CA SER A 11 -5.62 0.96 -20.69
C SER A 11 -6.79 0.68 -19.74
N ALA A 12 -6.73 1.19 -18.51
CA ALA A 12 -7.82 1.06 -17.54
C ALA A 12 -9.10 1.77 -18.01
N MET A 13 -8.99 2.96 -18.58
CA MET A 13 -10.16 3.72 -19.07
C MET A 13 -10.83 3.07 -20.27
N THR A 14 -10.08 2.44 -21.17
CA THR A 14 -10.68 1.65 -22.27
C THR A 14 -11.44 0.43 -21.75
N MET A 15 -11.15 -0.09 -20.54
CA MET A 15 -11.97 -1.14 -19.92
C MET A 15 -13.29 -0.59 -19.36
N ILE A 16 -13.30 0.64 -18.82
CA ILE A 16 -14.51 1.28 -18.26
C ILE A 16 -15.40 1.86 -19.37
N ARG A 17 -14.79 2.51 -20.36
CA ARG A 17 -15.42 3.13 -21.52
C ARG A 17 -14.78 2.60 -22.81
N PRO A 18 -15.22 1.44 -23.30
CA PRO A 18 -14.67 0.83 -24.53
C PRO A 18 -14.84 1.70 -25.79
N ASP A 19 -15.82 2.61 -25.77
CA ASP A 19 -16.06 3.61 -26.81
C ASP A 19 -14.96 4.69 -26.87
N TRP A 20 -14.17 4.86 -25.81
CA TRP A 20 -13.06 5.81 -25.78
C TRP A 20 -11.78 5.19 -26.32
N LEU A 21 -11.35 5.69 -27.49
CA LEU A 21 -10.12 5.25 -28.13
C LEU A 21 -8.90 5.52 -27.24
N ARG A 22 -8.09 4.48 -27.03
CA ARG A 22 -6.84 4.54 -26.26
C ARG A 22 -5.89 5.65 -26.77
N VAL A 23 -5.82 5.84 -28.09
CA VAL A 23 -4.99 6.91 -28.69
C VAL A 23 -5.49 8.29 -28.26
N SER A 24 -6.80 8.54 -28.28
CA SER A 24 -7.39 9.81 -27.83
C SER A 24 -7.11 10.06 -26.35
N LEU A 25 -7.20 9.03 -25.51
CA LEU A 25 -6.84 9.11 -24.10
C LEU A 25 -5.37 9.50 -23.92
N LEU A 26 -4.44 8.86 -24.61
CA LEU A 26 -3.02 9.19 -24.54
C LEU A 26 -2.74 10.63 -24.99
N THR A 27 -3.39 11.10 -26.05
CA THR A 27 -3.27 12.50 -26.52
C THR A 27 -3.73 13.50 -25.46
N ILE A 28 -4.83 13.20 -24.75
CA ILE A 28 -5.34 14.06 -23.69
C ILE A 28 -4.42 14.00 -22.46
N LEU A 29 -3.99 12.80 -22.05
CA LEU A 29 -3.09 12.60 -20.91
C LEU A 29 -1.75 13.31 -21.07
N ALA A 30 -1.25 13.48 -22.30
CA ALA A 30 -0.07 14.28 -22.58
C ALA A 30 -0.21 15.74 -22.10
N LYS A 31 -1.43 16.31 -22.10
CA LYS A 31 -1.69 17.68 -21.60
C LYS A 31 -1.71 17.77 -20.07
N HIS A 32 -1.92 16.64 -19.38
CA HIS A 32 -2.07 16.56 -17.93
C HIS A 32 -0.86 15.95 -17.23
N GLN A 33 0.30 15.88 -17.90
CA GLN A 33 1.54 15.32 -17.33
C GLN A 33 2.02 16.03 -16.06
N HIS A 34 1.70 17.30 -15.90
CA HIS A 34 2.02 18.09 -14.71
C HIS A 34 1.23 17.67 -13.46
N ARG A 35 0.16 16.88 -13.63
CA ARG A 35 -0.68 16.41 -12.51
C ARG A 35 -0.21 15.05 -11.97
N PRO A 36 -0.52 14.74 -10.70
CA PRO A 36 -0.35 13.40 -10.15
C PRO A 36 -1.22 12.39 -10.91
N ALA A 37 -0.69 11.19 -11.19
CA ALA A 37 -1.43 10.15 -11.93
C ALA A 37 -2.74 9.75 -11.24
N ARG A 38 -2.71 9.66 -9.89
CA ARG A 38 -3.89 9.40 -9.05
C ARG A 38 -5.02 10.37 -9.33
N ASP A 39 -4.73 11.67 -9.32
CA ASP A 39 -5.75 12.71 -9.48
C ASP A 39 -6.36 12.68 -10.88
N VAL A 40 -5.53 12.43 -11.90
CA VAL A 40 -5.99 12.29 -13.28
C VAL A 40 -6.87 11.06 -13.46
N MET A 41 -6.50 9.92 -12.86
CA MET A 41 -7.31 8.71 -12.88
C MET A 41 -8.67 8.93 -12.20
N LEU A 42 -8.69 9.53 -11.00
CA LEU A 42 -9.94 9.84 -10.28
C LEU A 42 -10.84 10.78 -11.09
N ALA A 43 -10.25 11.81 -11.71
CA ALA A 43 -10.99 12.73 -12.56
C ALA A 43 -11.60 12.02 -13.78
N LEU A 44 -10.83 11.16 -14.47
CA LEU A 44 -11.33 10.40 -15.62
C LEU A 44 -12.45 9.42 -15.23
N VAL A 45 -12.30 8.73 -14.10
CA VAL A 45 -13.35 7.84 -13.58
C VAL A 45 -14.63 8.63 -13.30
N TRP A 46 -14.53 9.76 -12.60
CA TRP A 46 -15.70 10.62 -12.36
C TRP A 46 -16.40 10.99 -13.67
N ILE A 47 -15.64 11.46 -14.65
CA ILE A 47 -16.15 11.88 -15.96
C ILE A 47 -16.76 10.69 -16.73
N ALA A 48 -16.17 9.50 -16.63
CA ALA A 48 -16.64 8.30 -17.32
C ALA A 48 -18.04 7.86 -16.87
N TYR A 49 -18.37 8.08 -15.59
CA TYR A 49 -19.67 7.76 -14.99
C TYR A 49 -20.72 8.88 -15.12
N ASP A 50 -20.34 10.06 -15.64
CA ASP A 50 -21.29 11.11 -15.98
C ASP A 50 -22.02 10.75 -17.28
N PRO A 51 -23.35 10.51 -17.26
CA PRO A 51 -24.12 10.08 -18.44
C PRO A 51 -24.10 11.11 -19.58
N ASP A 52 -23.87 12.39 -19.27
CA ASP A 52 -23.83 13.45 -20.28
C ASP A 52 -22.46 13.52 -20.99
N THR A 53 -21.48 12.72 -20.55
CA THR A 53 -20.13 12.72 -21.12
C THR A 53 -19.99 11.74 -22.27
N GLN A 54 -19.84 12.30 -23.46
CA GLN A 54 -19.61 11.53 -24.70
C GLN A 54 -18.13 11.25 -24.98
N ALA A 55 -17.21 12.07 -24.46
CA ALA A 55 -15.80 11.99 -24.83
C ALA A 55 -14.86 12.30 -23.65
N PRO A 56 -13.66 11.70 -23.62
CA PRO A 56 -12.68 11.93 -22.56
C PRO A 56 -12.17 13.38 -22.53
N GLY A 57 -12.37 14.15 -23.61
CA GLY A 57 -11.93 15.54 -23.73
C GLY A 57 -12.54 16.47 -22.67
N ARG A 58 -13.65 16.08 -22.03
CA ARG A 58 -14.29 16.83 -20.94
C ARG A 58 -13.33 17.12 -19.79
N ILE A 59 -12.33 16.26 -19.56
CA ILE A 59 -11.32 16.46 -18.51
C ILE A 59 -10.53 17.76 -18.65
N ASN A 60 -10.46 18.35 -19.85
CA ASN A 60 -9.74 19.60 -20.05
C ASN A 60 -10.45 20.82 -19.45
N ALA A 61 -11.74 20.71 -19.12
CA ALA A 61 -12.45 21.80 -18.45
C ALA A 61 -12.10 21.85 -16.95
N ASP A 62 -12.23 23.04 -16.37
CA ASP A 62 -12.07 23.26 -14.93
C ASP A 62 -13.33 22.82 -14.17
N GLY A 63 -13.54 21.50 -14.11
CA GLY A 63 -14.71 20.89 -13.51
C GLY A 63 -14.51 20.38 -12.08
N PRO A 64 -15.60 19.96 -11.42
CA PRO A 64 -15.59 19.47 -10.04
C PRO A 64 -14.79 18.17 -9.87
N TRP A 65 -14.61 17.38 -10.93
CA TRP A 65 -13.82 16.14 -10.92
C TRP A 65 -12.37 16.36 -10.49
N TRP A 66 -11.82 17.57 -10.64
CA TRP A 66 -10.48 17.90 -10.14
C TRP A 66 -10.39 17.98 -8.61
N GLN A 67 -11.53 18.05 -7.91
CA GLN A 67 -11.58 18.05 -6.46
C GLN A 67 -11.65 16.63 -5.87
N ALA A 68 -11.89 15.61 -6.71
CA ALA A 68 -12.03 14.21 -6.27
C ALA A 68 -10.78 13.70 -5.53
N GLY A 69 -9.58 14.09 -5.97
CA GLY A 69 -8.33 13.72 -5.30
C GLY A 69 -8.22 14.26 -3.87
N ARG A 70 -8.76 15.46 -3.61
CA ARG A 70 -8.79 16.05 -2.26
C ARG A 70 -9.76 15.30 -1.36
N LEU A 71 -10.97 15.02 -1.84
CA LEU A 71 -11.98 14.26 -1.09
C LEU A 71 -11.50 12.83 -0.78
N ALA A 72 -10.83 12.18 -1.73
CA ALA A 72 -10.26 10.85 -1.54
C ALA A 72 -9.04 10.85 -0.61
N ALA A 73 -8.31 11.97 -0.46
CA ALA A 73 -7.21 12.08 0.50
C ALA A 73 -7.71 12.21 1.94
N THR A 74 -8.81 12.94 2.16
CA THR A 74 -9.38 13.17 3.50
C THR A 74 -9.88 11.89 4.18
N GLU A 75 -10.27 10.86 3.44
CA GLU A 75 -10.68 9.57 4.03
C GLU A 75 -9.51 8.66 4.43
N THR A 76 -8.31 8.84 3.85
CA THR A 76 -7.17 7.95 4.12
C THR A 76 -6.27 8.43 5.25
N ASP A 77 -6.22 9.75 5.53
CA ASP A 77 -5.37 10.29 6.61
C ASP A 77 -6.03 10.28 7.99
N ALA A 78 -7.35 10.13 8.07
CA ALA A 78 -8.02 9.83 9.33
C ALA A 78 -7.88 8.33 9.63
N ARG A 79 -6.65 7.87 9.89
CA ARG A 79 -6.48 6.57 10.56
C ARG A 79 -7.32 6.65 11.83
N PRO A 80 -8.33 5.77 12.01
CA PRO A 80 -9.14 5.82 13.21
C PRO A 80 -8.22 5.81 14.43
N ALA A 81 -8.51 6.61 15.45
CA ALA A 81 -7.67 6.68 16.65
C ALA A 81 -7.47 5.32 17.34
N TYR A 82 -8.32 4.33 17.04
CA TYR A 82 -8.15 2.95 17.52
C TYR A 82 -7.13 2.12 16.70
N LEU A 83 -6.70 2.58 15.52
CA LEU A 83 -5.67 1.98 14.67
C LEU A 83 -4.32 2.68 14.76
N THR A 84 -4.16 3.75 15.56
CA THR A 84 -2.83 4.10 16.05
C THR A 84 -2.41 2.96 16.97
N ALA A 85 -1.56 2.07 16.44
CA ALA A 85 -0.94 1.05 17.26
C ALA A 85 -0.40 1.72 18.52
N ALA A 86 -0.81 1.21 19.69
CA ALA A 86 -0.35 1.73 20.96
C ALA A 86 1.18 1.79 20.91
N ARG A 87 1.74 2.92 21.33
CA ARG A 87 3.19 3.01 21.48
C ARG A 87 3.55 2.46 22.85
N CYS A 88 4.64 1.71 22.90
CA CYS A 88 5.23 1.28 24.14
C CYS A 88 5.55 2.48 25.01
N GLY A 89 5.04 2.51 26.23
CA GLY A 89 5.30 3.60 27.18
C GLY A 89 6.78 3.71 27.60
N ARG A 90 7.60 2.67 27.34
CA ARG A 90 9.03 2.62 27.68
C ARG A 90 9.93 2.99 26.51
N HIS A 91 9.70 2.41 25.33
CA HIS A 91 10.60 2.57 24.17
C HIS A 91 10.01 3.41 23.03
N GLY A 92 8.72 3.77 23.08
CA GLY A 92 8.06 4.59 22.05
C GLY A 92 7.78 3.87 20.73
N ASP A 93 8.15 2.58 20.62
CA ASP A 93 7.90 1.72 19.46
C ASP A 93 6.45 1.22 19.39
N THR A 94 6.05 0.73 18.22
CA THR A 94 4.74 0.09 17.97
C THR A 94 4.56 -1.18 18.81
N GLU A 95 3.42 -1.33 19.49
CA GLU A 95 3.07 -2.58 20.17
C GLU A 95 2.68 -3.69 19.16
N PRO A 96 3.10 -4.96 19.39
CA PRO A 96 3.90 -5.41 20.53
C PRO A 96 5.38 -5.00 20.43
N CYS A 97 5.91 -4.39 21.49
CA CYS A 97 7.26 -3.83 21.49
C CYS A 97 8.36 -4.91 21.47
N LEU A 98 9.14 -4.96 20.39
CA LEU A 98 10.25 -5.92 20.25
C LEU A 98 11.37 -5.71 21.29
N HIS A 99 11.54 -4.50 21.83
CA HIS A 99 12.51 -4.22 22.90
C HIS A 99 12.05 -4.81 24.24
N CYS A 100 10.81 -4.55 24.67
CA CYS A 100 10.22 -5.21 25.84
C CYS A 100 10.28 -6.74 25.72
N GLN A 101 9.92 -7.29 24.55
CA GLN A 101 10.00 -8.75 24.36
C GLN A 101 11.42 -9.31 24.46
N ARG A 102 12.46 -8.54 24.10
CA ARG A 102 13.85 -8.96 24.27
C ARG A 102 14.28 -8.88 25.73
N GLU A 103 13.86 -7.85 26.45
CA GLU A 103 14.10 -7.70 27.89
C GLU A 103 13.41 -8.84 28.69
N ASP A 104 12.15 -9.15 28.38
CA ASP A 104 11.33 -10.17 29.05
C ASP A 104 11.80 -11.61 28.77
N ARG A 105 12.38 -11.87 27.58
CA ARG A 105 12.93 -13.19 27.23
C ARG A 105 14.23 -13.53 27.98
N GLY A 106 14.77 -12.59 28.76
CA GLY A 106 16.01 -12.78 29.50
C GLY A 106 17.25 -12.79 28.59
N PRO A 107 18.44 -13.02 29.16
CA PRO A 107 19.68 -12.99 28.40
C PRO A 107 19.67 -14.04 27.28
N VAL A 108 20.07 -13.62 26.08
CA VAL A 108 20.30 -14.53 24.95
C VAL A 108 21.24 -15.63 25.43
N ALA A 109 20.87 -16.89 25.23
CA ALA A 109 21.64 -18.04 25.69
C ALA A 109 23.12 -17.87 25.29
N ASN A 110 24.02 -17.83 26.28
CA ASN A 110 25.45 -17.81 26.04
C ASN A 110 25.85 -19.07 25.25
N LEU A 111 26.87 -18.96 24.39
CA LEU A 111 27.41 -20.06 23.60
C LEU A 111 27.73 -21.30 24.45
N ASP A 112 28.22 -21.12 25.69
CA ASP A 112 28.48 -22.23 26.61
C ASP A 112 27.20 -22.94 27.04
N THR A 113 26.12 -22.19 27.29
CA THR A 113 24.79 -22.75 27.57
C THR A 113 24.24 -23.51 26.37
N ILE A 114 24.39 -22.96 25.17
CA ILE A 114 23.96 -23.62 23.92
C ILE A 114 24.73 -24.92 23.71
N ARG A 115 26.05 -24.92 23.95
CA ARG A 115 26.91 -26.11 23.83
C ARG A 115 26.49 -27.20 24.81
N ARG A 116 26.21 -26.83 26.07
CA ARG A 116 25.73 -27.76 27.10
C ARG A 116 24.39 -28.40 26.72
N LEU A 117 23.39 -27.59 26.37
CA LEU A 117 22.06 -28.10 25.98
C LEU A 117 22.12 -29.05 24.77
N ARG A 118 23.01 -28.77 23.80
CA ARG A 118 23.23 -29.65 22.63
C ARG A 118 23.97 -30.95 22.96
N ALA A 119 24.72 -31.00 24.05
CA ALA A 119 25.34 -32.24 24.52
C ALA A 119 24.30 -33.11 25.23
N GLU A 120 23.49 -32.51 26.12
CA GLU A 120 22.40 -33.17 26.85
C GLU A 120 21.32 -33.74 25.92
N ALA A 121 20.93 -33.01 24.88
CA ALA A 121 19.95 -33.50 23.90
C ALA A 121 20.49 -34.70 23.08
N ARG A 122 21.80 -34.79 22.87
CA ARG A 122 22.42 -35.92 22.15
C ARG A 122 22.45 -37.19 22.99
N THR A 123 22.68 -37.07 24.30
CA THR A 123 22.67 -38.23 25.21
C THR A 123 21.26 -38.77 25.43
N GLN A 124 20.25 -37.88 25.47
CA GLN A 124 18.84 -38.30 25.58
C GLN A 124 18.34 -39.03 24.33
N HIS A 125 18.87 -38.71 23.15
CA HIS A 125 18.48 -39.39 21.91
C HIS A 125 19.05 -40.81 21.78
N THR A 126 20.13 -41.12 22.49
CA THR A 126 20.78 -42.46 22.49
C THR A 126 20.18 -43.44 23.50
N GLU A 127 19.43 -42.97 24.50
CA GLU A 127 18.78 -43.84 25.52
C GLU A 127 17.33 -44.21 25.17
N GLY A 128 16.78 -43.68 24.07
CA GLY A 128 15.37 -43.83 23.69
C GLY A 128 15.07 -44.87 22.59
N ASP A 129 16.04 -45.68 22.16
CA ASP A 129 15.82 -46.71 21.13
C ASP A 129 15.96 -48.12 21.74
N PRO A 130 14.88 -48.70 22.28
CA PRO A 130 14.89 -50.11 22.69
C PRO A 130 14.65 -50.99 21.45
N ALA A 131 15.64 -51.82 21.13
CA ALA A 131 15.45 -53.05 20.35
C ALA A 131 14.72 -54.12 21.18
#